data_AF-A0A969CET0-F1
#
_entry.id   AF-A0A969CET0-F1
#
_cell.length_a   1.000
_cell.length_b   1.000
_cell.length_c   1.000
_cell.angle_alpha   90.00
_cell.angle_beta   90.00
_cell.angle_gamma   90.00
#
_symmetry.space_group_name_H-M   'P 1'
#
loop_
_entity.id
_entity.type
_entity.pdbx_description
1 polymer ?
#
loop_
_entity_poly.entity_id
_entity_poly.type
_entity_poly.pdbx_seq_one_letter_code
_entity_poly.pdbx_strand_id
1 'polypeptide(L)' 'MCKSNIQELARGWKDDPETLAILRDRAQNHRDPILRDFAQQKLAEVERQ' A
#
# COMPACT_ATOMS: atom_id res chain seq x y z
N MET A 1 -14.30 9.54 22.27
CA MET A 1 -14.20 8.59 21.15
C MET A 1 -13.18 9.14 20.17
N CYS A 2 -11.92 8.67 20.22
CA CYS A 2 -10.87 9.21 19.34
C CYS A 2 -10.11 8.04 18.70
N LYS A 3 -10.71 7.41 17.69
CA LYS A 3 -10.03 6.50 16.75
C LYS A 3 -10.61 6.75 15.36
N SER A 4 -10.23 7.84 14.68
CA SER A 4 -10.76 8.06 13.32
C SER A 4 -9.76 8.56 12.29
N ASN A 5 -8.75 9.38 12.62
CA ASN A 5 -7.88 9.89 11.54
C ASN A 5 -7.02 8.81 10.85
N ILE A 6 -6.43 7.88 11.60
CA ILE A 6 -5.58 6.85 11.00
C ILE A 6 -6.40 5.83 10.20
N GLN A 7 -7.63 5.52 10.63
CA GLN A 7 -8.50 4.57 9.94
C GLN A 7 -9.18 5.17 8.69
N GLU A 8 -9.44 6.47 8.67
CA GLU A 8 -9.86 7.18 7.45
C GLU A 8 -8.71 7.32 6.46
N LEU A 9 -7.52 7.71 6.91
CA LEU A 9 -6.31 7.72 6.07
C LEU A 9 -6.00 6.32 5.52
N ALA A 10 -6.15 5.27 6.35
CA ALA A 10 -5.98 3.87 5.96
C ALA A 10 -7.09 3.34 5.01
N ARG A 11 -8.16 4.11 4.76
CA ARG A 11 -9.15 3.78 3.72
C ARG A 11 -8.80 4.47 2.40
N GLY A 12 -8.45 5.76 2.44
CA GLY A 12 -8.20 6.54 1.23
C GLY A 12 -6.97 6.12 0.42
N TRP A 13 -5.93 5.56 1.06
CA TRP A 13 -4.70 5.20 0.33
C TRP A 13 -4.87 4.07 -0.70
N LYS A 14 -5.90 3.22 -0.55
CA LYS A 14 -6.13 2.09 -1.46
C LYS A 14 -6.63 2.57 -2.83
N ASP A 15 -7.32 3.71 -2.84
CA ASP A 15 -7.84 4.37 -4.03
C ASP A 15 -6.92 5.51 -4.51
N ASP A 16 -5.86 5.80 -3.76
CA ASP A 16 -4.92 6.86 -4.08
C ASP A 16 -3.90 6.40 -5.14
N PRO A 17 -3.94 6.94 -6.37
CA PRO A 17 -3.12 6.47 -7.47
C PRO A 17 -1.62 6.73 -7.23
N GLU A 18 -1.27 7.77 -6.45
CA GLU A 18 0.12 8.07 -6.09
C GLU A 18 0.70 7.00 -5.16
N THR A 19 -0.05 6.62 -4.12
CA THR A 19 0.35 5.57 -3.18
C THR A 19 0.48 4.23 -3.90
N LEU A 20 -0.42 3.89 -4.82
CA LEU A 20 -0.32 2.69 -5.63
C LEU A 20 0.90 2.70 -6.56
N ALA A 21 1.25 3.86 -7.14
CA ALA A 21 2.46 4.00 -7.94
C ALA A 21 3.72 3.72 -7.12
N ILE A 22 3.79 4.25 -5.89
CA ILE A 22 4.92 4.00 -4.97
C ILE A 22 5.01 2.52 -4.58
N LEU A 23 3.87 1.86 -4.30
CA LEU A 23 3.85 0.43 -3.99
C LEU A 23 4.30 -0.42 -5.19
N ARG A 24 3.88 -0.07 -6.42
CA ARG A 24 4.30 -0.75 -7.65
C ARG A 24 5.80 -0.61 -7.88
N ASP A 25 6.34 0.59 -7.72
CA ASP A 25 7.78 0.85 -7.83
C ASP A 25 8.58 0.03 -6.81
N ARG A 26 8.16 0.04 -5.53
CA ARG A 26 8.82 -0.74 -4.48
C ARG A 26 8.72 -2.25 -4.71
N ALA A 27 7.59 -2.73 -5.22
CA ALA A 27 7.38 -4.14 -5.55
C ALA A 27 8.26 -4.63 -6.72
N GLN A 28 8.76 -3.72 -7.57
CA GLN A 28 9.55 -4.06 -8.76
C GLN A 28 11.04 -3.75 -8.59
N ASN A 29 11.36 -2.61 -7.99
CA ASN A 29 12.71 -2.04 -8.01
C ASN A 29 13.42 -2.06 -6.65
N HIS A 30 12.73 -2.39 -5.55
CA HIS A 30 13.36 -2.38 -4.23
C HIS A 30 14.34 -3.56 -4.08
N ARG A 31 15.57 -3.25 -3.65
CA ARG A 31 16.64 -4.25 -3.44
C ARG A 31 16.44 -5.14 -2.23
N ASP A 32 15.55 -4.74 -1.31
CA ASP A 32 15.30 -5.49 -0.09
C ASP A 32 14.16 -6.48 -0.39
N PRO A 33 14.41 -7.79 -0.32
CA PRO A 33 13.42 -8.79 -0.66
C PRO A 33 12.21 -8.76 0.28
N ILE A 34 12.40 -8.39 1.55
CA ILE A 34 11.31 -8.29 2.53
C ILE A 34 10.41 -7.11 2.16
N LEU A 35 10.98 -5.96 1.83
CA LEU A 35 10.20 -4.77 1.45
C LEU A 35 9.51 -4.95 0.09
N ARG A 36 10.14 -5.69 -0.83
CA ARG A 36 9.54 -6.04 -2.11
C ARG A 36 8.33 -6.95 -1.94
N ASP A 37 8.47 -8.02 -1.15
CA ASP A 37 7.37 -8.95 -0.88
C ASP A 37 6.23 -8.27 -0.11
N PHE A 38 6.56 -7.39 0.84
CA PHE A 38 5.57 -6.58 1.54
C PHE A 38 4.79 -5.69 0.58
N ALA A 39 5.48 -4.98 -0.32
CA ALA A 39 4.84 -4.12 -1.31
C ALA A 39 3.95 -4.92 -2.28
N GLN A 40 4.39 -6.10 -2.72
CA GLN A 40 3.59 -7.02 -3.55
C GLN A 40 2.34 -7.50 -2.83
N GLN A 41 2.46 -7.90 -1.56
CA GLN A 41 1.32 -8.33 -0.76
C GLN A 41 0.30 -7.19 -0.59
N LYS A 42 0.77 -5.97 -0.32
CA LYS A 42 -0.12 -4.80 -0.17
C LYS A 42 -0.82 -4.45 -1.48
N LEU A 43 -0.12 -4.53 -2.61
CA LEU A 43 -0.73 -4.32 -3.92
C LEU A 43 -1.82 -5.37 -4.22
N ALA A 44 -1.54 -6.65 -3.94
CA ALA A 44 -2.51 -7.73 -4.10
C ALA A 44 -3.70 -7.66 -3.13
N GLU A 45 -3.53 -7.02 -1.96
CA GLU A 45 -4.63 -6.74 -1.03
C GLU A 45 -5.58 -5.67 -1.60
N VAL A 46 -5.04 -4.67 -2.31
CA VAL A 46 -5.85 -3.64 -2.99
C VAL A 46 -6.63 -4.25 -4.16
N GLU A 47 -6.00 -5.09 -4.99
CA GLU A 47 -6.64 -5.71 -6.16
C GLU A 47 -7.74 -6.74 -5.81
N ARG A 48 -7.75 -7.25 -4.57
CA ARG A 48 -8.76 -8.21 -4.08
C ARG A 48 -9.97 -7.55 -3.39
N GLN A 49 -9.97 -6.24 -3.22
CA GLN A 49 -11.10 -5.47 -2.70
C GLN A 49 -11.97 -4.96 -3.84
#